data_AF-A0A9P0CCF6-F1
#
_entry.id   AF-A0A9P0CCF6-F1
#
_cell.length_a   1.000
_cell.length_b   1.000
_cell.length_c   1.000
_cell.angle_alpha   90.00
_cell.angle_beta   90.00
_cell.angle_gamma   90.00
#
_symmetry.space_group_name_H-M   'P 1'
#
loop_
_entity.id
_entity.type
_entity.pdbx_description
1 polymer ?
#
loop_
_entity_poly.entity_id
_entity_poly.type
_entity_poly.pdbx_seq_one_letter_code
_entity_poly.pdbx_strand_id
1 'polypeptide(L)'
;MVTEGPERDEKNFPRPTIKLHADPCRFLFIPESWFDMLYNKLGVTGPYTLGGGYIMYLFSKEIWVMDHDLPYVACLFTVLAGTYYKYGDLIARYFIDNMEREENIMKNWKLKNMQAHEDNIKMFEKEIWRSESQKEIFVAKKENVLMQLEAEYRRRANEVYQQVKRRLDYQLQIQTIDRRIAHKHMVNWIIDNVKKSITPQQEKESLKKCFADLQSLAAKA
;
A
#
# COMPACT_ATOMS: atom_id res chain seq x y z
N MET A 1 21.80 -12.69 4.43
CA MET A 1 21.69 -14.09 3.97
C MET A 1 20.24 -14.46 4.13
N VAL A 2 19.56 -14.82 3.03
CA VAL A 2 18.18 -15.30 3.10
C VAL A 2 18.19 -16.57 3.93
N THR A 3 17.59 -16.54 5.11
CA THR A 3 17.37 -17.74 5.93
C THR A 3 16.43 -18.64 5.15
N GLU A 4 16.96 -19.69 4.54
CA GLU A 4 16.15 -20.73 3.90
C GLU A 4 15.36 -21.51 4.97
N GLY A 5 14.33 -22.24 4.55
CA GLY A 5 13.37 -22.90 5.45
C GLY A 5 14.01 -23.87 6.45
N PRO A 6 13.29 -24.22 7.53
CA PRO A 6 13.81 -25.03 8.64
C PRO A 6 14.22 -26.46 8.23
N GLU A 7 13.84 -26.92 7.03
CA GLU A 7 14.21 -28.24 6.51
C GLU A 7 15.67 -28.36 6.01
N ARG A 8 16.38 -27.26 5.76
CA ARG A 8 17.75 -27.32 5.23
C ARG A 8 18.79 -27.20 6.34
N ASP A 9 19.55 -28.27 6.56
CA ASP A 9 20.69 -28.30 7.50
C ASP A 9 21.92 -27.63 6.90
N GLU A 10 22.07 -26.32 7.12
CA GLU A 10 23.26 -25.57 6.69
C GLU A 10 24.49 -25.81 7.58
N LYS A 11 24.32 -26.37 8.79
CA LYS A 11 25.41 -26.51 9.75
C LYS A 11 26.26 -27.74 9.47
N ASN A 12 25.62 -28.88 9.18
CA ASN A 12 26.34 -30.11 8.82
C ASN A 12 26.66 -30.18 7.32
N PHE A 13 25.86 -29.53 6.47
CA PHE A 13 26.03 -29.55 5.02
C PHE A 13 26.02 -28.13 4.43
N PRO A 14 27.09 -27.34 4.68
CA PRO A 14 27.24 -26.05 4.02
C PRO A 14 27.34 -26.25 2.51
N ARG A 15 26.79 -25.32 1.73
CA ARG A 15 26.98 -25.35 0.27
C ARG A 15 28.47 -25.19 -0.04
N PRO A 16 29.03 -26.01 -0.95
CA PRO A 16 30.42 -25.84 -1.35
C PRO A 16 30.60 -24.43 -1.92
N THR A 17 31.48 -23.65 -1.30
CA THR A 17 31.85 -22.32 -1.78
C THR A 17 33.11 -22.43 -2.62
N ILE A 18 33.11 -21.77 -3.76
CA ILE A 18 34.32 -21.61 -4.57
C ILE A 18 35.21 -20.59 -3.85
N LYS A 19 36.49 -20.91 -3.63
CA LYS A 19 37.45 -19.93 -3.11
C LYS A 19 37.56 -18.79 -4.12
N LEU A 20 37.41 -17.53 -3.66
CA LEU A 20 37.50 -16.36 -4.54
C LEU A 20 38.91 -16.15 -5.10
N HIS A 21 39.93 -16.56 -4.35
CA HIS A 21 41.33 -16.47 -4.76
C HIS A 21 41.97 -17.85 -4.70
N ALA A 22 42.84 -18.13 -5.68
CA ALA A 22 43.69 -19.31 -5.65
C ALA A 22 44.67 -19.23 -4.48
N ASP A 23 45.05 -20.40 -3.96
CA ASP A 23 46.06 -20.47 -2.91
C ASP A 23 47.41 -19.95 -3.46
N PRO A 24 48.19 -19.21 -2.64
CA PRO A 24 49.42 -18.59 -3.12
C PRO A 24 50.48 -19.62 -3.50
N CYS A 25 51.15 -19.37 -4.63
CA CYS A 25 52.26 -20.17 -5.15
C CYS A 25 53.51 -19.32 -5.32
N ARG A 26 54.66 -19.84 -4.88
CA ARG A 26 55.99 -19.27 -5.16
C ARG A 26 56.58 -19.94 -6.40
N PHE A 27 57.38 -19.21 -7.17
CA PHE A 27 57.97 -19.70 -8.44
C PHE A 27 56.95 -20.25 -9.44
N LEU A 28 55.72 -19.72 -9.45
CA LEU A 28 54.62 -20.09 -10.34
C LEU A 28 53.99 -21.48 -10.09
N PHE A 29 54.77 -22.50 -9.68
CA PHE A 29 54.28 -23.87 -9.53
C PHE A 29 54.41 -24.48 -8.12
N ILE A 30 55.17 -23.88 -7.20
CA ILE A 30 55.37 -24.45 -5.85
C ILE A 30 54.37 -23.81 -4.87
N PRO A 31 53.47 -24.58 -4.24
CA PRO A 31 52.52 -24.04 -3.27
C PRO A 31 53.22 -23.44 -2.04
N GLU A 32 52.70 -22.33 -1.51
CA GLU A 32 53.25 -21.72 -0.29
C GLU A 32 53.14 -22.67 0.93
N SER A 33 52.17 -23.57 0.93
CA SER A 33 52.02 -24.62 1.96
C SER A 33 53.29 -25.44 2.17
N TRP A 34 54.11 -25.67 1.13
CA TRP A 34 55.39 -26.38 1.27
C TRP A 34 56.45 -25.55 1.98
N PHE A 35 56.43 -24.23 1.75
CA PHE A 35 57.30 -23.29 2.45
C PHE A 35 56.89 -23.19 3.92
N ASP A 36 55.60 -23.11 4.22
CA ASP A 36 55.07 -23.06 5.59
C ASP A 36 55.41 -24.34 6.39
N MET A 37 55.33 -25.50 5.74
CA MET A 37 55.72 -26.77 6.35
C MET A 37 57.18 -26.78 6.79
N LEU A 38 58.07 -26.24 5.95
CA LEU A 38 59.51 -26.21 6.19
C LEU A 38 59.94 -25.01 7.05
N TYR A 39 59.13 -23.96 7.11
CA TYR A 39 59.40 -22.72 7.84
C TYR A 39 59.66 -22.97 9.32
N ASN A 40 58.83 -23.81 9.96
CA ASN A 40 58.92 -24.14 11.37
C ASN A 40 60.26 -24.81 11.77
N LYS A 41 60.98 -25.41 10.81
CA LYS A 41 62.23 -26.15 11.08
C LYS A 41 63.48 -25.49 10.50
N LEU A 42 63.37 -24.88 9.32
CA LEU A 42 64.52 -24.40 8.54
C LEU A 42 64.50 -22.88 8.31
N GLY A 43 63.49 -22.18 8.83
CA GLY A 43 63.29 -20.75 8.62
C GLY A 43 62.95 -20.39 7.17
N VAL A 44 63.02 -19.08 6.85
CA VAL A 44 62.67 -18.57 5.51
C VAL A 44 63.60 -19.11 4.42
N THR A 45 64.90 -19.25 4.71
CA THR A 45 65.91 -19.64 3.72
C THR A 45 65.95 -21.14 3.47
N GLY A 46 65.43 -21.95 4.39
CA GLY A 46 65.45 -23.40 4.34
C GLY A 46 64.94 -24.03 3.04
N PRO A 47 63.72 -23.71 2.59
CA PRO A 47 63.19 -24.23 1.33
C PRO A 47 64.05 -23.88 0.12
N TYR A 48 64.64 -22.67 0.10
CA TYR A 48 65.48 -22.21 -1.00
C TYR A 48 66.84 -22.93 -1.03
N THR A 49 67.47 -23.12 0.13
CA THR A 49 68.74 -23.84 0.24
C THR A 49 68.55 -25.34 -0.04
N LEU A 50 67.42 -25.91 0.37
CA LEU A 50 67.05 -27.29 0.05
C LEU A 50 66.82 -27.47 -1.45
N GLY A 51 66.06 -26.57 -2.09
CA GLY A 51 65.83 -26.61 -3.53
C GLY A 51 67.12 -26.47 -4.34
N GLY A 52 67.95 -25.47 -4.01
CA GLY A 52 69.25 -25.28 -4.65
C GLY A 52 70.22 -26.44 -4.42
N GLY A 53 70.28 -26.97 -3.19
CA GLY A 53 71.08 -28.13 -2.84
C GLY A 53 70.64 -29.41 -3.57
N TYR A 54 69.33 -29.59 -3.77
CA TYR A 54 68.78 -30.70 -4.55
C TYR A 54 69.17 -30.61 -6.03
N ILE A 55 69.08 -29.43 -6.63
CA ILE A 55 69.52 -29.21 -8.03
C ILE A 55 71.03 -29.48 -8.15
N MET A 56 71.84 -28.98 -7.21
CA MET A 56 73.29 -29.22 -7.22
C MET A 56 73.63 -30.71 -7.05
N TYR A 57 72.86 -31.43 -6.22
CA TYR A 57 72.99 -32.88 -6.06
C TYR A 57 72.67 -33.63 -7.36
N LEU A 58 71.61 -33.24 -8.09
CA LEU A 58 71.25 -33.85 -9.37
C LEU A 58 72.37 -33.72 -10.42
N PHE A 59 73.02 -32.56 -10.47
CA PHE A 59 74.20 -32.35 -11.34
C PHE A 59 75.42 -33.13 -10.84
N SER A 60 75.71 -33.11 -9.54
CA SER A 60 76.86 -33.81 -8.95
C SER A 60 76.80 -35.33 -9.11
N LYS A 61 75.59 -35.90 -9.21
CA LYS A 61 75.38 -37.34 -9.40
C LYS A 61 75.09 -37.74 -10.85
N GLU A 62 75.18 -36.80 -11.79
CA GLU A 62 74.87 -37.02 -13.21
C GLU A 62 73.48 -37.65 -13.44
N ILE A 63 72.55 -37.46 -12.48
CA ILE A 63 71.15 -37.84 -12.66
C ILE A 63 70.55 -36.93 -13.74
N TRP A 64 70.98 -35.66 -13.77
CA TRP A 64 70.81 -34.76 -14.91
C TRP A 64 72.13 -34.61 -15.65
N VAL A 65 72.24 -35.30 -16.78
CA VAL A 65 73.39 -35.23 -17.68
C VAL A 65 73.30 -33.94 -18.53
N MET A 66 74.41 -33.20 -18.60
CA MET A 66 74.52 -32.00 -19.44
C MET A 66 74.76 -32.39 -20.90
N ASP A 67 73.69 -32.79 -21.58
CA ASP A 67 73.72 -33.08 -23.02
C ASP A 67 73.31 -31.84 -23.85
N HIS A 68 73.49 -31.93 -25.18
CA HIS A 68 73.10 -30.91 -26.16
C HIS A 68 71.59 -30.59 -26.14
N ASP A 69 70.77 -31.46 -25.55
CA ASP A 69 69.32 -31.27 -25.41
C ASP A 69 68.91 -30.32 -24.26
N LEU A 70 69.77 -30.13 -23.24
CA LEU A 70 69.43 -29.34 -22.05
C LEU A 70 69.17 -27.84 -22.33
N PRO A 71 69.91 -27.17 -23.23
CA PRO A 71 69.58 -25.81 -23.68
C PRO A 71 68.18 -25.66 -24.29
N TYR A 72 67.66 -26.69 -24.98
CA TYR A 72 66.31 -26.65 -25.54
C TYR A 72 65.24 -26.64 -24.44
N VAL A 73 65.46 -27.41 -23.37
CA VAL A 73 64.58 -27.40 -22.19
C VAL A 73 64.59 -26.02 -21.52
N ALA A 74 65.77 -25.40 -21.37
CA ALA A 74 65.87 -24.04 -20.83
C ALA A 74 65.14 -23.01 -21.70
N CYS A 75 65.23 -23.12 -23.03
CA CYS A 75 64.49 -22.28 -23.97
C CYS A 75 62.97 -22.46 -23.85
N LEU A 76 62.49 -23.69 -23.65
CA LEU A 76 61.07 -23.96 -23.43
C LEU A 76 60.57 -23.28 -22.14
N PHE A 77 61.32 -23.35 -21.04
CA PHE A 77 60.96 -22.67 -19.79
C PHE A 77 60.95 -21.14 -19.92
N THR A 78 61.89 -20.55 -20.68
CA THR A 78 61.90 -19.09 -20.90
C THR A 78 60.73 -18.64 -21.78
N VAL A 79 60.35 -19.42 -22.79
CA VAL A 79 59.15 -19.14 -23.61
C VAL A 79 57.88 -19.25 -22.77
N LEU A 80 57.73 -20.29 -21.94
CA LEU A 80 56.58 -20.44 -21.04
C LEU A 80 56.48 -19.32 -20.00
N ALA A 81 57.61 -18.92 -19.41
CA ALA A 81 57.64 -17.78 -18.50
C ALA A 81 57.26 -16.49 -19.22
N GLY A 82 57.81 -16.26 -20.43
CA GLY A 82 57.51 -15.09 -21.25
C GLY A 82 56.04 -14.99 -21.66
N THR A 83 55.41 -16.11 -22.04
CA THR A 83 53.97 -16.13 -22.37
C THR A 83 53.10 -15.90 -21.13
N TYR A 84 53.47 -16.47 -19.97
CA TYR A 84 52.77 -16.22 -18.71
C TYR A 84 52.77 -14.72 -18.35
N TYR A 85 53.94 -14.09 -18.33
CA TYR A 85 54.03 -12.68 -17.94
C TYR A 85 53.35 -11.73 -18.93
N LYS A 86 53.32 -12.07 -20.23
CA LYS A 86 52.74 -11.20 -21.26
C LYS A 86 51.24 -11.39 -21.45
N TYR A 87 50.75 -12.62 -21.40
CA TYR A 87 49.35 -12.94 -21.74
C TYR A 87 48.52 -13.39 -20.53
N GLY A 88 49.14 -13.64 -19.37
CA GLY A 88 48.45 -14.10 -18.16
C GLY A 88 47.34 -13.16 -17.70
N ASP A 89 47.61 -11.84 -17.65
CA ASP A 89 46.60 -10.84 -17.24
C ASP A 89 45.41 -10.78 -18.21
N LEU A 90 45.68 -10.87 -19.52
CA LEU A 90 44.63 -10.84 -20.54
C LEU A 90 43.69 -12.06 -20.41
N ILE A 91 44.28 -13.25 -20.24
CA ILE A 91 43.52 -14.49 -20.09
C ILE A 91 42.74 -14.46 -18.77
N ALA A 92 43.35 -14.01 -17.68
CA ALA A 92 42.70 -13.90 -16.38
C ALA A 92 41.48 -12.97 -16.43
N ARG A 93 41.63 -11.77 -17.01
CA ARG A 93 40.52 -10.81 -17.18
C ARG A 93 39.39 -11.40 -18.01
N TYR A 94 39.70 -12.07 -19.12
CA TYR A 94 38.68 -12.71 -19.95
C TYR A 94 37.84 -13.72 -19.16
N PHE A 95 38.46 -14.56 -18.33
CA PHE A 95 37.72 -15.51 -17.49
C PHE A 95 36.94 -14.83 -16.37
N ILE A 96 37.52 -13.82 -15.71
CA ILE A 96 36.86 -13.05 -14.65
C ILE A 96 35.61 -12.34 -15.20
N ASP A 97 35.73 -11.65 -16.33
CA ASP A 97 34.61 -10.92 -16.96
C ASP A 97 33.46 -11.86 -17.34
N ASN A 98 33.79 -13.04 -17.89
CA ASN A 98 32.78 -14.05 -18.22
C ASN A 98 32.09 -14.59 -16.98
N MET A 99 32.85 -14.89 -15.92
CA MET A 99 32.32 -15.39 -14.65
C MET A 99 31.43 -14.34 -13.97
N GLU A 100 31.87 -13.08 -13.93
CA GLU A 100 31.08 -11.97 -13.37
C GLU A 100 29.80 -11.73 -14.17
N ARG A 101 29.85 -11.83 -15.50
CA ARG A 101 28.67 -11.73 -16.36
C ARG A 101 27.65 -12.83 -16.04
N GLU A 102 28.08 -14.07 -15.93
CA GLU A 102 27.20 -15.19 -15.56
C GLU A 102 26.62 -15.02 -14.15
N GLU A 103 27.44 -14.63 -13.18
CA GLU A 103 26.99 -14.38 -11.81
C GLU A 103 25.94 -13.26 -11.76
N ASN A 104 26.15 -12.18 -12.51
CA ASN A 104 25.22 -11.07 -12.61
C ASN A 104 23.91 -11.47 -13.29
N ILE A 105 23.95 -12.31 -14.33
CA ILE A 105 22.74 -12.87 -14.96
C ILE A 105 21.95 -13.69 -13.93
N MET A 106 22.62 -14.57 -13.18
CA MET A 106 21.98 -15.42 -12.17
C MET A 106 21.40 -14.61 -11.00
N LYS A 107 22.14 -13.61 -10.51
CA LYS A 107 21.66 -12.67 -9.48
C LYS A 107 20.43 -11.90 -9.95
N ASN A 108 20.48 -11.35 -11.16
CA ASN A 108 19.37 -10.59 -11.74
C ASN A 108 18.15 -11.48 -12.00
N TRP A 109 18.35 -12.71 -12.49
CA TRP A 109 17.29 -13.68 -12.67
C TRP A 109 16.61 -14.00 -11.34
N LYS A 110 17.39 -14.28 -10.29
CA LYS A 110 16.85 -14.52 -8.94
C LYS A 110 16.05 -13.33 -8.42
N LEU A 111 16.59 -12.12 -8.53
CA LEU A 111 15.92 -10.90 -8.06
C LEU A 111 14.59 -10.66 -8.80
N LYS A 112 14.58 -10.80 -10.13
CA LYS A 112 13.37 -10.64 -10.94
C LYS A 112 12.31 -11.69 -10.60
N ASN A 113 12.69 -12.94 -10.41
CA ASN A 113 11.75 -13.99 -10.01
C ASN A 113 11.18 -13.71 -8.61
N MET A 114 12.02 -13.29 -7.67
CA MET A 114 11.56 -12.93 -6.33
C MET A 114 10.54 -11.78 -6.37
N GLN A 115 10.82 -10.72 -7.13
CA GLN A 115 9.88 -9.61 -7.34
C GLN A 115 8.58 -10.07 -8.01
N ALA A 116 8.67 -10.90 -9.05
CA ALA A 116 7.49 -11.44 -9.72
C ALA A 116 6.62 -12.30 -8.78
N HIS A 117 7.24 -13.08 -7.89
CA HIS A 117 6.51 -13.84 -6.88
C HIS A 117 5.86 -12.93 -5.83
N GLU A 118 6.55 -11.89 -5.36
CA GLU A 118 5.96 -10.90 -4.45
C GLU A 118 4.77 -10.17 -5.06
N ASP A 119 4.87 -9.77 -6.34
CA ASP A 119 3.78 -9.11 -7.06
C ASP A 119 2.59 -10.06 -7.26
N ASN A 120 2.84 -11.34 -7.56
CA ASN A 120 1.79 -12.35 -7.63
C ASN A 120 1.09 -12.56 -6.28
N ILE A 121 1.84 -12.59 -5.18
CA ILE A 121 1.25 -12.70 -3.83
C ILE A 121 0.32 -11.51 -3.55
N LYS A 122 0.78 -10.28 -3.80
CA LYS A 122 -0.06 -9.08 -3.63
C LYS A 122 -1.30 -9.09 -4.52
N MET A 123 -1.16 -9.59 -5.75
CA MET A 123 -2.29 -9.77 -6.66
C MET A 123 -3.31 -10.77 -6.08
N PHE A 124 -2.86 -11.92 -5.58
CA PHE A 124 -3.74 -12.92 -4.98
C PHE A 124 -4.42 -12.42 -3.71
N GLU A 125 -3.70 -11.70 -2.83
CA GLU A 125 -4.29 -11.07 -1.64
C GLU A 125 -5.43 -10.11 -2.03
N LYS A 126 -5.21 -9.32 -3.09
CA LYS A 126 -6.24 -8.41 -3.61
C LYS A 126 -7.45 -9.16 -4.19
N GLU A 127 -7.23 -10.29 -4.87
CA GLU A 127 -8.33 -11.12 -5.38
C GLU A 127 -9.12 -11.80 -4.26
N ILE A 128 -8.45 -12.26 -3.20
CA ILE A 128 -9.11 -12.78 -1.99
C ILE A 128 -10.00 -11.69 -1.38
N TRP A 129 -9.44 -10.48 -1.17
CA TRP A 129 -10.20 -9.35 -0.66
C TRP A 129 -11.41 -9.01 -1.54
N ARG A 130 -11.23 -8.98 -2.88
CA ARG A 130 -12.34 -8.76 -3.84
C ARG A 130 -13.43 -9.82 -3.71
N SER A 131 -13.05 -11.08 -3.57
CA SER A 131 -14.00 -12.19 -3.43
C SER A 131 -14.81 -12.07 -2.14
N GLU A 132 -14.17 -11.70 -1.03
CA GLU A 132 -14.84 -11.47 0.24
C GLU A 132 -15.81 -10.28 0.16
N SER A 133 -15.37 -9.16 -0.42
CA SER A 133 -16.21 -7.95 -0.59
C SER A 133 -17.43 -8.18 -1.49
N GLN A 134 -17.41 -9.13 -2.43
CA GLN A 134 -18.59 -9.45 -3.24
C GLN A 134 -19.80 -9.87 -2.39
N LYS A 135 -19.57 -10.59 -1.28
CA LYS A 135 -20.64 -10.99 -0.36
C LYS A 135 -21.28 -9.76 0.29
N GLU A 136 -20.47 -8.81 0.73
CA GLU A 136 -20.93 -7.56 1.33
C GLU A 136 -21.71 -6.70 0.32
N ILE A 137 -21.23 -6.60 -0.92
CA ILE A 137 -21.94 -5.88 -2.00
C ILE A 137 -23.32 -6.50 -2.25
N PHE A 138 -23.44 -7.82 -2.21
CA PHE A 138 -24.73 -8.49 -2.38
C PHE A 138 -25.70 -8.18 -1.23
N VAL A 139 -25.21 -8.21 0.01
CA VAL A 139 -26.01 -7.83 1.20
C VAL A 139 -26.46 -6.37 1.10
N ALA A 140 -25.55 -5.45 0.78
CA ALA A 140 -25.87 -4.03 0.62
C ALA A 140 -26.91 -3.79 -0.49
N LYS A 141 -26.84 -4.53 -1.61
CA LYS A 141 -27.86 -4.46 -2.67
C LYS A 141 -29.22 -4.95 -2.19
N LYS A 142 -29.27 -6.05 -1.45
CA LYS A 142 -30.51 -6.59 -0.88
C LYS A 142 -31.15 -5.60 0.09
N GLU A 143 -30.34 -5.01 0.98
CA GLU A 143 -30.81 -3.99 1.93
C GLU A 143 -31.31 -2.74 1.21
N ASN A 144 -30.62 -2.29 0.16
CA ASN A 144 -31.06 -1.13 -0.63
C ASN A 144 -32.44 -1.36 -1.27
N VAL A 145 -32.67 -2.55 -1.85
CA VAL A 145 -33.99 -2.90 -2.40
C VAL A 145 -35.07 -2.94 -1.31
N LEU A 146 -34.77 -3.50 -0.14
CA LEU A 146 -35.70 -3.52 0.99
C LEU A 146 -36.03 -2.11 1.49
N MET A 147 -35.02 -1.23 1.60
CA MET A 147 -35.22 0.16 1.97
C MET A 147 -36.08 0.92 0.95
N GLN A 148 -35.86 0.70 -0.35
CA GLN A 148 -36.69 1.30 -1.39
C GLN A 148 -38.15 0.83 -1.30
N LEU A 149 -38.37 -0.47 -1.07
CA LEU A 149 -39.72 -1.02 -0.91
C LEU A 149 -40.44 -0.40 0.29
N GLU A 150 -39.78 -0.30 1.43
CA GLU A 150 -40.34 0.30 2.65
C GLU A 150 -40.58 1.81 2.47
N ALA A 151 -39.67 2.52 1.78
CA ALA A 151 -39.85 3.93 1.46
C ALA A 151 -41.08 4.17 0.57
N GLU A 152 -41.28 3.34 -0.46
CA GLU A 152 -42.46 3.40 -1.31
C GLU A 152 -43.75 3.07 -0.57
N TYR A 153 -43.72 2.06 0.30
CA TYR A 153 -44.86 1.74 1.17
C TYR A 153 -45.26 2.93 2.06
N ARG A 154 -44.30 3.53 2.76
CA ARG A 154 -44.53 4.72 3.59
C ARG A 154 -44.99 5.93 2.79
N ARG A 155 -44.44 6.12 1.58
CA ARG A 155 -44.86 7.19 0.66
C ARG A 155 -46.35 7.06 0.32
N ARG A 156 -46.79 5.86 -0.07
CA ARG A 156 -48.20 5.58 -0.40
C ARG A 156 -49.12 5.77 0.81
N ALA A 157 -48.72 5.29 1.99
CA ALA A 157 -49.50 5.48 3.21
C ALA A 157 -49.63 6.96 3.59
N ASN A 158 -48.54 7.71 3.48
CA ASN A 158 -48.54 9.16 3.74
C ASN A 158 -49.37 9.93 2.70
N GLU A 159 -49.35 9.53 1.43
CA GLU A 159 -50.19 10.12 0.39
C GLU A 159 -51.67 9.96 0.73
N VAL A 160 -52.12 8.75 1.08
CA VAL A 160 -53.52 8.51 1.50
C VAL A 160 -53.86 9.35 2.73
N TYR A 161 -53.00 9.37 3.74
CA TYR A 161 -53.18 10.20 4.94
C TYR A 161 -53.34 11.68 4.60
N GLN A 162 -52.48 12.23 3.73
CA GLN A 162 -52.56 13.62 3.28
C GLN A 162 -53.86 13.92 2.53
N GLN A 163 -54.32 13.01 1.66
CA GLN A 163 -55.59 13.20 0.94
C GLN A 163 -56.79 13.22 1.88
N VAL A 164 -56.83 12.31 2.86
CA VAL A 164 -57.90 12.27 3.87
C VAL A 164 -57.88 13.54 4.73
N LYS A 165 -56.70 13.93 5.22
CA LYS A 165 -56.54 15.17 5.98
C LYS A 165 -56.99 16.38 5.19
N ARG A 166 -56.61 16.50 3.91
CA ARG A 166 -57.02 17.60 3.04
C ARG A 166 -58.54 17.72 2.91
N ARG A 167 -59.25 16.58 2.81
CA ARG A 167 -60.73 16.57 2.78
C ARG A 167 -61.33 17.02 4.11
N LEU A 168 -60.77 16.56 5.22
CA LEU A 168 -61.22 16.95 6.56
C LEU A 168 -60.99 18.45 6.82
N ASP A 169 -59.78 18.94 6.52
CA ASP A 169 -59.40 20.35 6.64
C ASP A 169 -60.30 21.23 5.77
N TYR A 170 -60.63 20.78 4.55
CA TYR A 170 -61.58 21.48 3.68
C TYR A 170 -62.97 21.60 4.32
N GLN A 171 -63.52 20.52 4.89
CA GLN A 171 -64.82 20.57 5.58
C GLN A 171 -64.78 21.48 6.80
N LEU A 172 -63.72 21.42 7.59
CA LEU A 172 -63.52 22.30 8.74
C LEU A 172 -63.43 23.78 8.32
N GLN A 173 -62.76 24.08 7.21
CA GLN A 173 -62.70 25.43 6.65
C GLN A 173 -64.07 25.92 6.20
N ILE A 174 -64.87 25.10 5.50
CA ILE A 174 -66.25 25.45 5.13
C ILE A 174 -67.06 25.82 6.37
N GLN A 175 -67.08 24.96 7.39
CA GLN A 175 -67.82 25.22 8.63
C GLN A 175 -67.36 26.50 9.34
N THR A 176 -66.05 26.75 9.33
CA THR A 176 -65.47 27.97 9.93
C THR A 176 -65.90 29.22 9.15
N ILE A 177 -65.92 29.16 7.82
CA ILE A 177 -66.37 30.24 6.94
C ILE A 177 -67.87 30.49 7.12
N ASP A 178 -68.70 29.45 7.15
CA ASP A 178 -70.15 29.57 7.36
C ASP A 178 -70.47 30.24 8.69
N ARG A 179 -69.82 29.81 9.78
CA ARG A 179 -69.95 30.46 11.10
C ARG A 179 -69.54 31.92 11.04
N ARG A 180 -68.46 32.25 10.32
CA ARG A 180 -67.98 33.63 10.16
C ARG A 180 -68.96 34.48 9.35
N ILE A 181 -69.53 33.95 8.27
CA ILE A 181 -70.53 34.62 7.44
C ILE A 181 -71.81 34.85 8.26
N ALA A 182 -72.31 33.82 8.95
CA ALA A 182 -73.50 33.92 9.80
C ALA A 182 -73.31 34.97 10.91
N HIS A 183 -72.16 34.96 11.58
CA HIS A 183 -71.82 35.96 12.58
C HIS A 183 -71.77 37.38 11.98
N LYS A 184 -71.11 37.56 10.83
CA LYS A 184 -71.06 38.87 10.15
C LYS A 184 -72.45 39.35 9.72
N HIS A 185 -73.28 38.46 9.19
CA HIS A 185 -74.66 38.76 8.83
C HIS A 185 -75.49 39.16 10.06
N MET A 186 -75.38 38.40 11.15
CA MET A 186 -76.05 38.70 12.43
C MET A 186 -75.65 40.09 12.96
N VAL A 187 -74.36 40.39 13.01
CA VAL A 187 -73.85 41.70 13.45
C VAL A 187 -74.39 42.83 12.57
N ASN A 188 -74.33 42.68 11.24
CA ASN A 188 -74.88 43.67 10.31
C ASN A 188 -76.40 43.84 10.49
N TRP A 189 -77.14 42.75 10.63
CA TRP A 189 -78.59 42.79 10.86
C TRP A 189 -78.94 43.49 12.17
N ILE A 190 -78.21 43.21 13.26
CA ILE A 190 -78.39 43.92 14.54
C ILE A 190 -78.11 45.42 14.36
N ILE A 191 -77.00 45.79 13.72
CA ILE A 191 -76.65 47.20 13.45
C ILE A 191 -77.75 47.89 12.64
N ASP A 192 -78.24 47.25 11.58
CA ASP A 192 -79.26 47.83 10.70
C ASP A 192 -80.62 47.95 11.40
N ASN A 193 -81.03 46.98 12.22
CA ASN A 193 -82.26 47.08 13.00
C ASN A 193 -82.15 48.10 14.12
N VAL A 194 -81.00 48.19 14.81
CA VAL A 194 -80.75 49.25 15.79
C VAL A 194 -80.87 50.62 15.11
N LYS A 195 -80.18 50.84 13.98
CA LYS A 195 -80.29 52.08 13.19
C LYS A 195 -81.72 52.41 12.77
N LYS A 196 -82.52 51.41 12.37
CA LYS A 196 -83.94 51.60 12.00
C LYS A 196 -84.85 51.88 13.20
N SER A 197 -84.55 51.29 14.36
CA SER A 197 -85.33 51.44 15.59
C SER A 197 -85.07 52.78 16.31
N ILE A 198 -83.92 53.40 16.08
CA ILE A 198 -83.61 54.74 16.60
C ILE A 198 -84.44 55.76 15.83
N THR A 199 -85.45 56.32 16.50
CA THR A 199 -86.19 57.46 15.96
C THR A 199 -85.35 58.75 16.08
N PRO A 200 -85.47 59.71 15.14
CA PRO A 200 -84.74 60.99 15.24
C PRO A 200 -85.01 61.76 16.55
N GLN A 201 -86.16 61.49 17.19
CA GLN A 201 -86.52 62.00 18.50
C GLN A 201 -85.68 61.37 19.63
N GLN A 202 -85.53 60.03 19.64
CA GLN A 202 -84.72 59.31 20.63
C GLN A 202 -83.22 59.63 20.52
N GLU A 203 -82.72 59.90 19.32
CA GLU A 203 -81.33 60.31 19.11
C GLU A 203 -81.05 61.67 19.77
N LYS A 204 -81.97 62.64 19.62
CA LYS A 204 -81.91 63.94 20.30
C LYS A 204 -82.05 63.82 21.82
N GLU A 205 -82.94 62.97 22.31
CA GLU A 205 -83.10 62.71 23.75
C GLU A 205 -81.88 62.02 24.36
N SER A 206 -81.28 61.06 23.65
CA SER A 206 -80.05 60.40 24.08
C SER A 206 -78.86 61.38 24.11
N LEU A 207 -78.74 62.27 23.12
CA LEU A 207 -77.75 63.35 23.15
C LEU A 207 -77.98 64.31 24.32
N LYS A 208 -79.22 64.70 24.60
CA LYS A 208 -79.56 65.52 25.78
C LYS A 208 -79.21 64.80 27.09
N LYS A 209 -79.46 63.49 27.18
CA LYS A 209 -79.08 62.68 28.34
C LYS A 209 -77.56 62.58 28.48
N CYS A 210 -76.81 62.41 27.41
CA CYS A 210 -75.34 62.49 27.43
C CYS A 210 -74.84 63.86 27.91
N PHE A 211 -75.46 64.97 27.48
CA PHE A 211 -75.14 66.30 28.00
C PHE A 211 -75.45 66.41 29.50
N ALA A 212 -76.57 65.86 29.96
CA ALA A 212 -76.93 65.84 31.38
C ALA A 212 -75.98 64.95 32.21
N ASP A 213 -75.59 63.79 31.69
CA ASP A 213 -74.65 62.88 32.34
C ASP A 213 -73.25 63.51 32.42
N LEU A 214 -72.79 64.17 31.34
CA LEU A 214 -71.54 64.96 31.34
C LEU A 214 -71.61 66.13 32.31
N GLN A 215 -72.74 66.85 32.40
CA GLN A 215 -72.94 67.89 33.41
C GLN A 215 -72.93 67.31 34.84
N SER A 216 -73.50 66.13 35.05
CA SER A 216 -73.51 65.47 36.36
C SER A 216 -72.14 64.94 36.77
N LEU A 217 -71.33 64.47 35.81
CA LEU A 217 -69.94 64.08 36.00
C LEU A 217 -69.07 65.31 36.25
N ALA A 218 -69.28 66.40 35.52
CA ALA A 218 -68.59 67.68 35.71
C ALA A 218 -68.98 68.39 37.01
N ALA A 219 -70.17 68.13 37.57
CA ALA A 219 -70.58 68.62 38.87
C ALA A 219 -70.12 67.72 40.04
N LYS A 220 -69.67 66.49 39.75
CA LYS A 220 -69.07 65.55 40.70
C LYS A 220 -67.53 65.56 40.68
N ALA A 221 -66.92 66.15 39.65
CA ALA A 221 -65.50 66.48 39.55
C ALA A 221 -65.25 67.88 40.09
#